data_AF-A0AA37QGR5-F1
#
_entry.id   AF-A0AA37QGR5-F1
#
_cell.length_a   1.000
_cell.length_b   1.000
_cell.length_c   1.000
_cell.angle_alpha   90.00
_cell.angle_beta   90.00
_cell.angle_gamma   90.00
#
_symmetry.space_group_name_H-M   'P 1'
#
loop_
_entity.id
_entity.type
_entity.pdbx_description
1 polymer ?
#
loop_
_entity_poly.entity_id
_entity_poly.type
_entity_poly.pdbx_seq_one_letter_code
_entity_poly.pdbx_strand_id
1 'polypeptide(L)'
;MRLKGPIAKLFSFSSRDHARPGQFISGPIPPGAPSHVHPYARFTVPFVHQGHVNLCGDACVEMLLAFKGRPYRAKLRKNPRGIVEGSNTDELSEWLAEAGVRVYSLPLPHDRRWTPQLLAAFLQKSGPIICQGSMHFVLLTGIHEGHVFIHDPWRGQNLTYTLDEFNRFLAWVPDCMLAASA
;
A
#
# COMPACT_ATOMS: atom_id res chain seq x y z
N MET A 1 11.21 6.70 17.67
CA MET A 1 12.05 5.79 18.50
C MET A 1 12.24 4.47 17.74
N ARG A 2 13.49 4.03 17.46
CA ARG A 2 13.75 2.75 16.77
C ARG A 2 13.54 1.60 17.76
N LEU A 3 12.51 0.79 17.58
CA LEU A 3 12.30 -0.42 18.37
C LEU A 3 13.46 -1.40 18.12
N LYS A 4 14.16 -1.78 19.19
CA LYS A 4 15.21 -2.80 19.18
C LYS A 4 14.75 -4.00 20.01
N GLY A 5 15.16 -5.21 19.63
CA GLY A 5 14.97 -6.42 20.44
C GLY A 5 13.74 -7.26 20.08
N PRO A 6 13.30 -8.17 20.98
CA PRO A 6 12.30 -9.21 20.69
C PRO A 6 10.93 -8.67 20.29
N ILE A 7 10.58 -7.45 20.72
CA ILE A 7 9.34 -6.77 20.31
C ILE A 7 9.34 -6.51 18.80
N ALA A 8 10.47 -6.12 18.20
CA ALA A 8 10.57 -5.95 16.75
C ALA A 8 10.38 -7.27 15.98
N LYS A 9 10.74 -8.42 16.58
CA LYS A 9 10.50 -9.75 15.99
C LYS A 9 9.04 -10.19 16.12
N LEU A 10 8.38 -9.86 17.23
CA LEU A 10 6.98 -10.21 17.48
C LEU A 10 6.02 -9.57 16.46
N PHE A 11 6.40 -8.40 15.93
CA PHE A 11 5.63 -7.67 14.93
C PHE A 11 6.21 -7.77 13.50
N SER A 12 7.11 -8.73 13.22
CA SER A 12 7.77 -8.88 11.91
C SER A 12 8.47 -7.60 11.38
N PHE A 13 8.88 -6.70 12.26
CA PHE A 13 9.59 -5.44 11.94
C PHE A 13 11.12 -5.62 11.94
N SER A 14 11.61 -6.75 11.42
CA SER A 14 13.05 -7.00 11.31
C SER A 14 13.65 -6.18 10.18
N SER A 15 14.64 -5.35 10.49
CA SER A 15 15.45 -4.63 9.49
C SER A 15 16.28 -5.57 8.60
N ARG A 16 16.30 -6.89 8.87
CA ARG A 16 16.90 -7.88 7.96
C ARG A 16 16.05 -8.14 6.72
N ASP A 17 14.78 -7.74 6.74
CA ASP A 17 13.85 -7.85 5.62
C ASP A 17 13.72 -6.55 4.82
N HIS A 18 14.58 -5.55 5.08
CA HIS A 18 14.75 -4.45 4.14
C HIS A 18 15.15 -5.06 2.79
N ALA A 19 14.33 -4.85 1.76
CA ALA A 19 14.72 -5.18 0.41
C ALA A 19 16.09 -4.53 0.18
N ARG A 20 17.11 -5.34 -0.08
CA ARG A 20 18.43 -4.80 -0.40
C ARG A 20 18.27 -4.04 -1.72
N PRO A 21 18.83 -2.82 -1.85
CA PRO A 21 18.90 -2.14 -3.14
C PRO A 21 19.43 -3.14 -4.19
N GLY A 22 18.62 -3.50 -5.18
CA GLY A 22 18.98 -4.48 -6.21
C GLY A 22 18.17 -5.79 -6.24
N GLN A 23 17.28 -6.08 -5.28
CA GLN A 23 16.29 -7.17 -5.45
C GLN A 23 15.14 -6.70 -6.34
N PHE A 24 15.22 -7.03 -7.64
CA PHE A 24 14.20 -6.79 -8.67
C PHE A 24 13.45 -5.45 -8.54
N ILE A 25 14.22 -4.36 -8.67
CA ILE A 25 13.68 -3.10 -9.17
C ILE A 25 13.41 -3.39 -10.65
N SER A 26 12.16 -3.66 -11.02
CA SER A 26 11.77 -3.42 -12.41
C SER A 26 12.23 -1.98 -12.70
N GLY A 27 13.16 -1.84 -13.64
CA GLY A 27 13.81 -0.57 -13.94
C GLY A 27 12.79 0.55 -14.18
N PRO A 28 13.24 1.81 -14.23
CA PRO A 28 12.36 2.92 -14.58
C PRO A 28 11.51 2.54 -15.80
N ILE A 29 10.21 2.79 -15.71
CA ILE A 29 9.26 2.51 -16.79
C ILE A 29 9.84 3.13 -18.07
N PRO A 30 10.03 2.38 -19.17
CA PRO A 30 10.49 2.95 -20.41
C PRO A 30 9.59 4.13 -20.79
N PRO A 31 10.16 5.31 -21.13
CA PRO A 31 9.35 6.44 -21.58
C PRO A 31 8.45 6.00 -22.74
N GLY A 32 7.13 6.13 -22.59
CA GLY A 32 6.16 5.74 -23.61
C GLY A 32 5.62 4.31 -23.53
N ALA A 33 5.97 3.52 -22.51
CA ALA A 33 5.28 2.25 -22.26
C ALA A 33 3.78 2.52 -21.99
N PRO A 34 2.85 1.83 -22.69
CA PRO A 34 1.43 2.09 -22.54
C PRO A 34 0.97 1.76 -21.11
N SER A 35 0.42 2.75 -20.41
CA SER A 35 0.03 2.64 -19.00
C SER A 35 -1.20 1.77 -18.75
N HIS A 36 -1.90 1.30 -19.80
CA HIS A 36 -3.25 0.73 -19.70
C HIS A 36 -3.52 -0.47 -20.62
N VAL A 37 -2.52 -1.31 -20.91
CA VAL A 37 -2.80 -2.59 -21.59
C VAL A 37 -3.13 -3.63 -20.53
N HIS A 38 -4.36 -4.14 -20.48
CA HIS A 38 -4.66 -5.31 -19.66
C HIS A 38 -3.72 -6.46 -20.04
N PRO A 39 -3.06 -7.14 -19.08
CA PRO A 39 -3.31 -7.17 -17.64
C PRO A 39 -2.37 -6.28 -16.78
N TYR A 40 -2.04 -5.07 -17.24
CA TYR A 40 -1.03 -4.22 -16.63
C TYR A 40 -1.57 -2.86 -16.18
N ALA A 41 -1.07 -2.40 -15.05
CA ALA A 41 -1.29 -1.06 -14.54
C ALA A 41 -0.08 -0.66 -13.69
N ARG A 42 0.43 0.56 -13.83
CA ARG A 42 1.49 1.05 -12.94
C ARG A 42 1.42 2.56 -12.82
N PHE A 43 1.48 3.06 -11.60
CA PHE A 43 1.40 4.47 -11.30
C PHE A 43 2.70 4.96 -10.64
N THR A 44 3.11 6.17 -11.00
CA THR A 44 4.15 6.89 -10.26
C THR A 44 3.47 7.56 -9.08
N VAL A 45 3.79 7.11 -7.87
CA VAL A 45 3.21 7.62 -6.63
C VAL A 45 4.33 8.21 -5.77
N PRO A 46 4.18 9.43 -5.22
CA PRO A 46 5.13 9.96 -4.26
C PRO A 46 5.25 9.03 -3.05
N PHE A 47 6.47 8.64 -2.68
CA PHE A 47 6.69 7.79 -1.52
C PHE A 47 6.75 8.60 -0.23
N VAL A 48 6.06 8.10 0.80
CA VAL A 48 6.08 8.65 2.15
C VAL A 48 6.47 7.55 3.13
N HIS A 49 7.59 7.76 3.82
CA HIS A 49 8.08 6.83 4.85
C HIS A 49 7.39 7.10 6.19
N GLN A 50 6.95 6.05 6.89
CA GLN A 50 6.35 6.21 8.21
C GLN A 50 7.41 6.63 9.25
N GLY A 51 7.15 7.64 10.08
CA GLY A 51 8.11 8.13 11.07
C GLY A 51 8.16 7.31 12.37
N HIS A 52 7.07 6.58 12.67
CA HIS A 52 6.89 5.79 13.88
C HIS A 52 6.28 4.42 13.56
N VAL A 53 6.49 3.46 14.46
CA VAL A 53 5.72 2.20 14.45
C VAL A 53 4.25 2.54 14.54
N ASN A 54 3.41 1.77 13.82
CA ASN A 54 1.96 1.89 13.67
C ASN A 54 1.40 3.05 12.80
N LEU A 55 2.26 3.82 12.12
CA LEU A 55 1.86 4.87 11.18
C LEU A 55 1.80 4.42 9.71
N CYS A 56 1.71 3.11 9.43
CA CYS A 56 1.70 2.62 8.05
C CYS A 56 0.42 3.02 7.30
N GLY A 57 -0.74 3.00 7.95
CA GLY A 57 -2.00 3.44 7.33
C GLY A 57 -1.97 4.93 6.97
N ASP A 58 -1.49 5.80 7.87
CA ASP A 58 -1.35 7.24 7.64
C ASP A 58 -0.45 7.54 6.45
N ALA A 59 0.69 6.86 6.36
CA ALA A 59 1.60 7.01 5.24
C ALA A 59 0.96 6.55 3.92
N CYS A 60 0.19 5.45 3.93
CA CYS A 60 -0.57 5.01 2.76
C CYS A 60 -1.62 6.05 2.33
N VAL A 61 -2.34 6.65 3.27
CA VAL A 61 -3.29 7.75 2.99
C VAL A 61 -2.57 8.97 2.42
N GLU A 62 -1.42 9.35 2.98
CA GLU A 62 -0.64 10.49 2.47
C GLU A 62 -0.12 10.25 1.04
N MET A 63 0.39 9.05 0.75
CA MET A 63 0.81 8.68 -0.61
C MET A 63 -0.36 8.69 -1.60
N LEU A 64 -1.52 8.16 -1.19
CA LEU A 64 -2.71 8.12 -2.04
C LEU A 64 -3.25 9.53 -2.31
N LEU A 65 -3.34 10.38 -1.29
CA LEU A 65 -3.80 11.77 -1.44
C LEU A 65 -2.82 12.61 -2.26
N ALA A 66 -1.51 12.41 -2.08
CA ALA A 66 -0.49 13.03 -2.93
C ALA A 66 -0.65 12.62 -4.41
N PHE A 67 -0.92 11.34 -4.69
CA PHE A 67 -1.23 10.89 -6.05
C PHE A 67 -2.50 11.53 -6.62
N LYS A 68 -3.51 11.77 -5.78
CA LYS A 68 -4.77 12.44 -6.17
C LYS A 68 -4.68 13.97 -6.23
N GLY A 69 -3.51 14.56 -5.98
CA GLY A 69 -3.35 16.01 -5.92
C GLY A 69 -4.12 16.67 -4.76
N ARG A 70 -4.42 15.91 -3.70
CA ARG A 70 -5.11 16.40 -2.50
C ARG A 70 -4.10 16.72 -1.40
N PRO A 71 -4.32 17.80 -0.63
CA PRO A 71 -3.47 18.10 0.50
C PRO A 71 -3.74 17.11 1.63
N TYR A 72 -2.71 16.43 2.12
CA TYR A 72 -2.75 15.72 3.38
C TYR A 72 -1.39 15.82 4.05
N ARG A 73 -1.39 16.24 5.30
CA ARG A 73 -0.18 16.30 6.11
C ARG A 73 -0.49 15.59 7.41
N ALA A 74 -0.47 14.26 7.37
CA ALA A 74 -0.35 13.52 8.60
C ALA A 74 0.89 14.05 9.33
N LYS A 75 0.79 14.26 10.64
CA LYS A 75 1.97 14.59 11.44
C LYS A 75 2.80 13.31 11.61
N LEU A 76 3.34 12.73 10.54
CA LEU A 76 4.09 11.46 10.59
C LEU A 76 5.34 11.53 11.50
N ARG A 77 5.79 12.74 11.81
CA ARG A 77 6.87 13.04 12.75
C ARG A 77 6.46 12.98 14.24
N LYS A 78 5.16 12.97 14.56
CA LYS A 78 4.64 12.84 15.92
C LYS A 78 3.47 11.87 15.90
N ASN A 79 3.61 10.72 16.54
CA ASN A 79 2.50 9.80 16.66
C ASN A 79 1.58 10.27 17.81
N PRO A 80 0.33 10.70 17.56
CA PRO A 80 -0.60 11.03 18.63
C PRO A 80 -1.16 9.79 19.32
N ARG A 81 -1.05 8.60 18.70
CA ARG A 81 -1.51 7.32 19.24
C ARG A 81 -0.43 6.64 20.09
N GLY A 82 -0.86 5.80 21.03
CA GLY A 82 0.03 4.91 21.76
C GLY A 82 0.76 3.93 20.81
N ILE A 83 1.90 3.36 21.23
CA ILE A 83 2.71 2.44 20.38
C ILE A 83 1.91 1.20 19.94
N VAL A 84 0.90 0.81 20.72
CA VAL A 84 0.03 -0.35 20.48
C VAL A 84 -1.23 -0.04 19.68
N GLU A 85 -1.52 1.23 19.41
CA GLU A 85 -2.72 1.69 18.69
C GLU A 85 -2.36 2.03 17.24
N GLY A 86 -2.72 1.16 16.30
CA GLY A 86 -2.60 1.44 14.86
C GLY A 86 -3.91 1.95 14.26
N SER A 87 -3.85 2.43 13.02
CA SER A 87 -5.07 2.75 12.28
C SER A 87 -5.85 1.51 11.87
N ASN A 88 -7.16 1.63 11.73
CA ASN A 88 -8.00 0.65 11.04
C ASN A 88 -8.55 1.20 9.70
N THR A 89 -9.21 0.37 8.91
CA THR A 89 -9.74 0.72 7.59
C THR A 89 -10.84 1.78 7.62
N ASP A 90 -11.63 1.85 8.69
CA ASP A 90 -12.70 2.83 8.86
C ASP A 90 -12.09 4.23 9.03
N GLU A 91 -11.10 4.37 9.92
CA GLU A 91 -10.36 5.61 10.12
C GLU A 91 -9.68 6.09 8.83
N LEU A 92 -9.04 5.17 8.08
CA LEU A 92 -8.41 5.55 6.80
C LEU A 92 -9.46 6.04 5.79
N SER A 93 -10.63 5.40 5.77
CA SER A 93 -11.73 5.79 4.89
C SER A 93 -12.30 7.16 5.24
N GLU A 94 -12.46 7.45 6.53
CA GLU A 94 -12.87 8.76 7.03
C GLU A 94 -11.88 9.86 6.63
N TRP A 95 -10.57 9.65 6.84
CA TRP A 95 -9.55 10.65 6.48
C TRP A 95 -9.50 10.94 4.99
N LEU A 96 -9.65 9.91 4.16
CA LEU A 96 -9.75 10.07 2.70
C LEU A 96 -11.02 10.83 2.31
N ALA A 97 -12.15 10.54 2.94
CA ALA A 97 -13.42 11.23 2.71
C ALA A 97 -13.36 12.71 3.13
N GLU A 98 -12.78 13.02 4.28
CA GLU A 98 -12.52 14.39 4.75
C GLU A 98 -11.63 15.19 3.78
N ALA A 99 -10.69 14.51 3.12
CA ALA A 99 -9.85 15.10 2.07
C ALA A 99 -10.58 15.25 0.71
N GLY A 100 -11.88 14.98 0.66
CA GLY A 100 -12.72 15.13 -0.53
C GLY A 100 -12.50 14.03 -1.57
N VAL A 101 -12.12 12.83 -1.13
CA VAL A 101 -11.94 11.65 -2.00
C VAL A 101 -13.02 10.63 -1.70
N ARG A 102 -13.69 10.12 -2.74
CA ARG A 102 -14.68 9.06 -2.55
C ARG A 102 -13.94 7.73 -2.38
N VAL A 103 -14.17 7.08 -1.25
CA VAL A 103 -13.57 5.79 -0.89
C VAL A 103 -14.57 4.67 -1.13
N TYR A 104 -14.07 3.52 -1.57
CA TYR A 104 -14.84 2.29 -1.58
C TYR A 104 -13.92 1.10 -1.35
N SER A 105 -14.49 0.10 -0.69
CA SER A 105 -13.87 -1.21 -0.49
C SER A 105 -13.98 -2.05 -1.76
N LEU A 106 -12.91 -2.77 -2.11
CA LEU A 106 -12.96 -3.71 -3.21
C LEU A 106 -13.66 -5.01 -2.81
N PRO A 107 -14.60 -5.52 -3.64
CA PRO A 107 -15.22 -6.81 -3.37
C PRO A 107 -14.15 -7.91 -3.46
N LEU A 108 -14.04 -8.71 -2.40
CA LEU A 108 -13.08 -9.80 -2.36
C LEU A 108 -13.51 -10.95 -3.28
N PRO A 109 -12.58 -11.54 -4.06
CA PRO A 109 -12.85 -12.75 -4.82
C PRO A 109 -13.18 -13.93 -3.89
N HIS A 110 -14.15 -14.76 -4.28
CA HIS A 110 -14.67 -15.86 -3.46
C HIS A 110 -13.61 -16.90 -3.10
N ASP A 111 -12.66 -17.17 -4.00
CA ASP A 111 -11.57 -18.12 -3.82
C ASP A 111 -10.38 -17.54 -3.04
N ARG A 112 -10.52 -16.30 -2.54
CA ARG A 112 -9.45 -15.56 -1.86
C ARG A 112 -8.18 -15.51 -2.71
N ARG A 113 -8.34 -15.28 -4.01
CA ARG A 113 -7.22 -15.13 -4.92
C ARG A 113 -7.46 -14.02 -5.92
N TRP A 114 -6.59 -13.03 -5.89
CA TRP A 114 -6.53 -12.04 -6.95
C TRP A 114 -5.85 -12.60 -8.18
N THR A 115 -6.38 -12.25 -9.35
CA THR A 115 -5.76 -12.49 -10.66
C THR A 115 -5.12 -11.21 -11.19
N PRO A 116 -4.14 -11.30 -12.11
CA PRO A 116 -3.56 -10.12 -12.72
C PRO A 116 -4.59 -9.20 -13.38
N GLN A 117 -5.55 -9.80 -14.08
CA GLN A 117 -6.59 -9.10 -14.82
C GLN A 117 -7.49 -8.30 -13.88
N LEU A 118 -7.95 -8.90 -12.78
CA LEU A 118 -8.84 -8.21 -11.84
C LEU A 118 -8.13 -7.04 -11.14
N LEU A 119 -6.91 -7.25 -10.63
CA LEU A 119 -6.15 -6.18 -9.99
C LEU A 119 -5.82 -5.05 -10.96
N ALA A 120 -5.43 -5.37 -12.20
CA ALA A 120 -5.20 -4.36 -13.22
C ALA A 120 -6.45 -3.54 -13.50
N ALA A 121 -7.65 -4.15 -13.56
CA ALA A 121 -8.90 -3.43 -13.79
C ALA A 121 -9.19 -2.45 -12.65
N PHE A 122 -9.04 -2.89 -11.40
CA PHE A 122 -9.24 -2.02 -10.24
C PHE A 122 -8.22 -0.89 -10.17
N LEU A 123 -6.95 -1.19 -10.43
CA LEU A 123 -5.88 -0.19 -10.50
C LEU A 123 -6.13 0.83 -11.61
N GLN A 124 -6.53 0.40 -12.81
CA GLN A 124 -6.83 1.32 -13.91
C GLN A 124 -8.03 2.22 -13.61
N LYS A 125 -9.07 1.67 -12.94
CA LYS A 125 -10.27 2.42 -12.57
C LYS A 125 -10.02 3.44 -11.45
N SER A 126 -9.20 3.07 -10.47
CA SER A 126 -9.11 3.80 -9.19
C SER A 126 -7.74 4.46 -8.94
N GLY A 127 -6.71 4.06 -9.67
CA GLY A 127 -5.34 4.37 -9.29
C GLY A 127 -4.84 3.42 -8.18
N PRO A 128 -3.87 3.85 -7.36
CA PRO A 128 -3.32 3.06 -6.27
C PRO A 128 -4.38 2.67 -5.22
N ILE A 129 -4.17 1.51 -4.60
CA ILE A 129 -5.10 0.89 -3.64
C ILE A 129 -4.38 0.67 -2.32
N ILE A 130 -4.98 1.08 -1.20
CA ILE A 130 -4.46 0.76 0.13
C ILE A 130 -4.81 -0.70 0.43
N CYS A 131 -3.84 -1.50 0.85
CA CYS A 131 -4.00 -2.91 1.12
C CYS A 131 -3.58 -3.24 2.56
N GLN A 132 -4.44 -3.97 3.26
CA GLN A 132 -4.25 -4.41 4.63
C GLN A 132 -3.77 -5.87 4.66
N GLY A 133 -2.62 -6.08 5.30
CA GLY A 133 -2.23 -7.38 5.85
C GLY A 133 -2.61 -7.48 7.32
N SER A 134 -2.20 -8.55 8.02
CA SER A 134 -2.65 -8.81 9.40
C SER A 134 -2.44 -7.66 10.39
N MET A 135 -1.35 -6.91 10.28
CA MET A 135 -0.97 -5.82 11.20
C MET A 135 -0.27 -4.65 10.47
N HIS A 136 -0.41 -4.58 9.14
CA HIS A 136 0.37 -3.65 8.31
C HIS A 136 -0.42 -3.20 7.09
N PHE A 137 -0.22 -1.94 6.70
CA PHE A 137 -0.77 -1.38 5.47
C PHE A 137 0.35 -1.12 4.47
N VAL A 138 0.07 -1.44 3.22
CA VAL A 138 0.92 -1.10 2.07
C VAL A 138 0.06 -0.43 1.00
N LEU A 139 0.67 0.31 0.09
CA LEU A 139 -0.01 0.89 -1.06
C LEU A 139 0.33 0.09 -2.31
N LEU A 140 -0.66 -0.57 -2.90
CA LEU A 140 -0.54 -1.21 -4.21
C LEU A 140 -0.53 -0.14 -5.31
N THR A 141 0.56 -0.07 -6.06
CA THR A 141 0.83 0.97 -7.08
C THR A 141 0.86 0.42 -8.50
N GLY A 142 0.91 -0.90 -8.66
CA GLY A 142 0.89 -1.50 -9.99
C GLY A 142 0.90 -3.02 -9.99
N ILE A 143 0.77 -3.57 -11.19
CA ILE A 143 0.85 -4.98 -11.51
C ILE A 143 1.42 -5.18 -12.92
N HIS A 144 2.36 -6.12 -13.05
CA HIS A 144 2.98 -6.53 -14.31
C HIS A 144 3.41 -7.98 -14.25
N GLU A 145 3.07 -8.78 -15.27
CA GLU A 145 3.53 -10.18 -15.44
C GLU A 145 3.47 -11.02 -14.14
N GLY A 146 2.32 -11.04 -13.47
CA GLY A 146 2.12 -11.83 -12.24
C GLY A 146 2.85 -11.29 -11.00
N HIS A 147 3.39 -10.08 -11.07
CA HIS A 147 4.02 -9.38 -9.95
C HIS A 147 3.29 -8.08 -9.66
N VAL A 148 3.15 -7.77 -8.37
CA VAL A 148 2.60 -6.49 -7.91
C VAL A 148 3.70 -5.57 -7.43
N PHE A 149 3.50 -4.27 -7.61
CA PHE A 149 4.38 -3.22 -7.11
C PHE A 149 3.70 -2.52 -5.94
N ILE A 150 4.36 -2.51 -4.78
CA ILE A 150 3.85 -1.89 -3.57
C ILE A 150 4.80 -0.79 -3.06
N HIS A 151 4.24 0.18 -2.36
CA HIS A 151 4.98 1.02 -1.42
C HIS A 151 4.69 0.51 -0.02
N ASP A 152 5.74 0.09 0.66
CA ASP A 152 5.67 -0.29 2.07
C ASP A 152 6.22 0.89 2.88
N PRO A 153 5.39 1.55 3.70
CA PRO A 153 5.81 2.71 4.48
C PRO A 153 7.01 2.47 5.41
N TRP A 154 7.28 1.22 5.78
CA TRP A 154 8.41 0.83 6.61
C TRP A 154 9.62 0.38 5.79
N ARG A 155 9.39 -0.42 4.74
CA ARG A 155 10.47 -1.09 3.99
C ARG A 155 10.96 -0.29 2.79
N GLY A 156 10.14 0.57 2.20
CA GLY A 156 10.51 1.41 1.05
C GLY A 156 9.49 1.39 -0.09
N GLN A 157 9.82 2.14 -1.15
CA GLN A 157 9.03 2.26 -2.37
C GLN A 157 9.36 1.17 -3.40
N ASN A 158 8.41 0.93 -4.31
CA ASN A 158 8.53 0.04 -5.47
C ASN A 158 9.03 -1.36 -5.12
N LEU A 159 8.57 -1.91 -3.99
CA LEU A 159 8.84 -3.31 -3.66
C LEU A 159 7.99 -4.19 -4.57
N THR A 160 8.57 -5.31 -4.99
CA THR A 160 7.93 -6.25 -5.90
C THR A 160 7.59 -7.52 -5.16
N TYR A 161 6.32 -7.92 -5.17
CA TYR A 161 5.88 -9.25 -4.71
C TYR A 161 5.37 -10.04 -5.92
N THR A 162 5.58 -11.35 -5.91
CA THR A 162 4.78 -12.24 -6.75
C THR A 162 3.31 -12.12 -6.33
N LEU A 163 2.39 -12.42 -7.25
CA LEU A 163 0.96 -12.39 -6.95
C LEU A 163 0.59 -13.38 -5.84
N ASP A 164 1.27 -14.52 -5.74
CA ASP A 164 1.05 -15.48 -4.67
C ASP A 164 1.55 -14.96 -3.31
N GLU A 165 2.68 -14.26 -3.26
CA GLU A 165 3.12 -13.57 -2.03
C GLU A 165 2.13 -12.47 -1.62
N PHE A 166 1.63 -11.70 -2.58
CA PHE A 166 0.61 -10.68 -2.31
C PHE A 166 -0.69 -11.28 -1.78
N ASN A 167 -1.18 -12.36 -2.40
CA ASN A 167 -2.35 -13.08 -1.91
C ASN A 167 -2.11 -13.65 -0.50
N ARG A 168 -0.91 -14.10 -0.15
CA ARG A 168 -0.60 -14.53 1.24
C ARG A 168 -0.48 -13.37 2.23
N PHE A 169 -0.09 -12.19 1.76
CA PHE A 169 0.05 -11.00 2.59
C PHE A 169 -1.30 -10.44 3.05
N LEU A 170 -2.31 -10.43 2.16
CA LEU A 170 -3.61 -9.83 2.43
C LEU A 170 -4.31 -10.47 3.64
N ALA A 171 -5.01 -9.64 4.42
CA ALA A 171 -5.74 -10.09 5.60
C ALA A 171 -7.00 -10.91 5.26
N TRP A 172 -7.53 -10.81 4.04
CA TRP A 172 -8.76 -11.48 3.58
C TRP A 172 -9.98 -11.29 4.51
N VAL A 173 -10.07 -10.12 5.13
CA VAL A 173 -11.24 -9.62 5.87
C VAL A 173 -11.97 -8.57 5.04
N PRO A 174 -13.26 -8.30 5.29
CA PRO A 174 -13.96 -7.18 4.68
C PRO A 174 -13.12 -5.89 4.76
N ASP A 175 -13.17 -5.09 3.71
CA ASP A 175 -12.54 -3.76 3.67
C ASP A 175 -11.01 -3.73 3.71
N CYS A 176 -10.35 -4.89 3.57
CA CYS A 176 -8.89 -4.98 3.54
C CYS A 176 -8.23 -4.34 2.30
N MET A 177 -9.01 -3.86 1.32
CA MET A 177 -8.51 -3.14 0.15
C MET A 177 -9.38 -1.91 -0.13
N LEU A 178 -8.80 -0.73 0.11
CA LEU A 178 -9.48 0.56 -0.06
C LEU A 178 -9.01 1.23 -1.35
N ALA A 179 -9.95 1.46 -2.26
CA ALA A 179 -9.77 2.18 -3.49
C ALA A 179 -10.39 3.58 -3.39
N ALA A 180 -9.85 4.51 -4.18
CA ALA A 180 -10.26 5.90 -4.17
C ALA A 180 -10.58 6.38 -5.59
N SER A 181 -11.76 6.95 -5.80
CA SER A 181 -12.07 7.69 -7.04
C SER A 181 -11.88 9.20 -6.82
N ALA A 182 -11.51 9.90 -7.89
CA ALA A 182 -11.42 11.36 -7.89
C ALA A 182 -12.77 12.03 -7.60
#